data_AF-A0A5B0R9S7-F1
#
_entry.id   AF-A0A5B0R9S7-F1
#
_cell.length_a   1.000
_cell.length_b   1.000
_cell.length_c   1.000
_cell.angle_alpha   90.00
_cell.angle_beta   90.00
_cell.angle_gamma   90.00
#
_symmetry.space_group_name_H-M   'P 1'
#
loop_
_entity.id
_entity.type
_entity.pdbx_description
1 polymer ?
#
loop_
_entity_poly.entity_id
_entity_poly.type
_entity_poly.pdbx_seq_one_letter_code
_entity_poly.pdbx_strand_id
1 'polypeptide(L)'
;MESFEAGVQFASRYEGLINRENLPFIRASSSERVVDSAQNFTSGLASWLEIKINPIEPLVISEDPDSNNTLDNNSCPNRESSGEKQQWLNIFGPRITERLNSQAINAELNNEDTLALMQLCIFESIADEKLSRLCGIFEHGDWPGYGYYYDLDKYYNHGLGNRLGQAEGISYVAELIARLTGDRKWVEQDESKVNQTLDRSWATFPLNQSSYVDFSHDNQ
;
A
#
# COMPACT_ATOMS: atom_id res chain seq x y z
N MET A 1 -1.00 -13.89 -6.62
CA MET A 1 -1.81 -14.87 -5.86
C MET A 1 -2.31 -14.28 -4.53
N GLU A 2 -1.48 -13.55 -3.80
CA GLU A 2 -1.76 -13.04 -2.44
C GLU A 2 -3.10 -12.29 -2.30
N SER A 3 -3.45 -11.39 -3.23
CA SER A 3 -4.72 -10.65 -3.15
C SER A 3 -5.96 -11.56 -3.29
N PHE A 4 -5.89 -12.62 -4.09
CA PHE A 4 -6.96 -13.63 -4.18
C PHE A 4 -7.12 -14.37 -2.84
N GLU A 5 -6.00 -14.82 -2.27
CA GLU A 5 -6.01 -15.50 -0.96
C GLU A 5 -6.53 -14.57 0.14
N ALA A 6 -6.19 -13.28 0.12
CA ALA A 6 -6.74 -12.29 1.02
C ALA A 6 -8.26 -12.16 0.88
N GLY A 7 -8.81 -12.25 -0.34
CA GLY A 7 -10.25 -12.28 -0.59
C GLY A 7 -10.94 -13.50 0.02
N VAL A 8 -10.35 -14.68 -0.15
CA VAL A 8 -10.82 -15.94 0.48
C VAL A 8 -10.77 -15.82 2.01
N GLN A 9 -9.66 -15.37 2.56
CA GLN A 9 -9.46 -15.21 4.00
C GLN A 9 -10.44 -14.20 4.60
N PHE A 10 -10.67 -13.08 3.92
CA PHE A 10 -11.63 -12.07 4.35
C PHE A 10 -13.06 -12.64 4.41
N ALA A 11 -13.50 -13.32 3.35
CA ALA A 11 -14.82 -13.92 3.30
C ALA A 11 -15.00 -15.03 4.35
N SER A 12 -13.97 -15.86 4.55
CA SER A 12 -13.97 -16.90 5.59
C SER A 12 -14.02 -16.32 7.00
N ARG A 13 -13.25 -15.26 7.27
CA ARG A 13 -13.18 -14.62 8.58
C ARG A 13 -14.48 -13.92 8.98
N TYR A 14 -15.20 -13.36 8.02
CA TYR A 14 -16.39 -12.55 8.26
C TYR A 14 -17.68 -13.21 7.71
N GLU A 15 -17.77 -14.53 7.75
CA GLU A 15 -18.91 -15.31 7.22
C GLU A 15 -20.29 -14.89 7.78
N GLY A 16 -20.32 -14.37 9.02
CA GLY A 16 -21.57 -13.85 9.63
C GLY A 16 -22.00 -12.48 9.11
N LEU A 17 -21.11 -11.76 8.43
CA LEU A 17 -21.36 -10.43 7.88
C LEU A 17 -21.44 -10.45 6.35
N ILE A 18 -20.73 -11.36 5.68
CA ILE A 18 -20.60 -11.37 4.22
C ILE A 18 -21.24 -12.63 3.65
N ASN A 19 -22.17 -12.43 2.71
CA ASN A 19 -22.83 -13.51 1.97
C ASN A 19 -23.24 -13.02 0.57
N ARG A 20 -23.93 -13.86 -0.20
CA ARG A 20 -24.31 -13.54 -1.59
C ARG A 20 -25.25 -12.34 -1.68
N GLU A 21 -26.00 -12.06 -0.64
CA GLU A 21 -26.96 -10.96 -0.54
C GLU A 21 -26.34 -9.69 0.08
N ASN A 22 -25.18 -9.79 0.72
CA ASN A 22 -24.51 -8.72 1.45
C ASN A 22 -23.02 -8.71 1.13
N LEU A 23 -22.69 -8.18 -0.04
CA LEU A 23 -21.33 -8.06 -0.55
C LEU A 23 -20.69 -6.74 -0.08
N PRO A 24 -19.35 -6.71 0.12
CA PRO A 24 -18.66 -5.48 0.51
C PRO A 24 -18.73 -4.42 -0.60
N PHE A 25 -18.73 -3.16 -0.17
CA PHE A 25 -18.44 -2.05 -1.08
C PHE A 25 -16.93 -1.89 -1.23
N ILE A 26 -16.43 -1.89 -2.46
CA ILE A 26 -14.99 -1.93 -2.75
C ILE A 26 -14.58 -0.70 -3.55
N ARG A 27 -13.47 -0.06 -3.15
CA ARG A 27 -12.82 1.01 -3.93
C ARG A 27 -11.35 0.67 -4.18
N ALA A 28 -10.79 1.23 -5.23
CA ALA A 28 -9.39 1.10 -5.57
C ALA A 28 -8.84 2.43 -6.09
N SER A 29 -7.63 2.79 -5.69
CA SER A 29 -6.88 3.86 -6.34
C SER A 29 -6.52 3.46 -7.78
N SER A 30 -6.49 4.39 -8.74
CA SER A 30 -6.42 4.11 -10.19
C SER A 30 -5.05 3.69 -10.73
N SER A 31 -4.22 3.05 -9.91
CA SER A 31 -3.00 2.39 -10.36
C SER A 31 -3.32 0.97 -10.84
N GLU A 32 -2.79 0.56 -12.00
CA GLU A 32 -3.03 -0.76 -12.59
C GLU A 32 -2.83 -1.89 -11.57
N ARG A 33 -1.71 -1.89 -10.84
CA ARG A 33 -1.43 -2.90 -9.79
C ARG A 33 -2.44 -2.92 -8.64
N VAL A 34 -3.03 -1.76 -8.30
CA VAL A 34 -4.00 -1.61 -7.21
C VAL A 34 -5.37 -2.09 -7.67
N VAL A 35 -5.76 -1.75 -8.90
CA VAL A 35 -6.99 -2.24 -9.54
C VAL A 35 -6.94 -3.75 -9.74
N ASP A 36 -5.83 -4.29 -10.26
CA ASP A 36 -5.64 -5.73 -10.43
C ASP A 36 -5.67 -6.46 -9.10
N SER A 37 -5.08 -5.88 -8.05
CA SER A 37 -5.15 -6.42 -6.70
C SER A 37 -6.59 -6.47 -6.19
N ALA A 38 -7.37 -5.41 -6.41
CA ALA A 38 -8.78 -5.36 -6.04
C ALA A 38 -9.60 -6.42 -6.79
N GLN A 39 -9.43 -6.54 -8.12
CA GLN A 39 -10.12 -7.52 -8.96
C GLN A 39 -9.76 -8.97 -8.58
N ASN A 40 -8.49 -9.22 -8.26
CA ASN A 40 -8.06 -10.55 -7.85
C ASN A 40 -8.60 -10.89 -6.44
N PHE A 41 -8.66 -9.91 -5.53
CA PHE A 41 -9.35 -10.05 -4.25
C PHE A 41 -10.84 -10.33 -4.41
N THR A 42 -11.55 -9.59 -5.26
CA THR A 42 -12.99 -9.82 -5.48
C THR A 42 -13.23 -11.22 -6.06
N SER A 43 -12.31 -11.71 -6.91
CA SER A 43 -12.34 -13.07 -7.43
C SER A 43 -12.17 -14.13 -6.34
N GLY A 44 -11.26 -13.92 -5.38
CA GLY A 44 -11.09 -14.80 -4.23
C GLY A 44 -12.31 -14.83 -3.31
N LEU A 45 -12.88 -13.67 -3.02
CA LEU A 45 -14.11 -13.53 -2.25
C LEU A 45 -15.29 -14.23 -2.95
N ALA A 46 -15.48 -13.98 -4.24
CA ALA A 46 -16.53 -14.62 -5.05
C ALA A 46 -16.37 -16.14 -5.09
N SER A 47 -15.12 -16.63 -5.17
CA SER A 47 -14.82 -18.06 -5.13
C SER A 47 -15.23 -18.70 -3.81
N TRP A 48 -14.97 -18.05 -2.67
CA TRP A 48 -15.38 -18.55 -1.35
C TRP A 48 -16.90 -18.59 -1.18
N LEU A 49 -17.60 -17.57 -1.68
CA LEU A 49 -19.07 -17.50 -1.64
C LEU A 49 -19.76 -18.36 -2.72
N GLU A 50 -18.99 -19.06 -3.55
CA GLU A 50 -19.43 -19.84 -4.71
C GLU A 50 -20.29 -19.03 -5.71
N ILE A 51 -19.93 -17.77 -5.93
CA ILE A 51 -20.58 -16.88 -6.90
C ILE A 51 -19.96 -17.13 -8.28
N LYS A 52 -20.79 -17.56 -9.24
CA LYS A 52 -20.31 -17.97 -10.58
C LYS A 52 -19.90 -16.80 -11.49
N ILE A 53 -20.60 -15.67 -11.38
CA ILE A 53 -20.32 -14.45 -12.13
C ILE A 53 -20.06 -13.38 -11.09
N ASN A 54 -18.81 -12.94 -10.95
CA ASN A 54 -18.41 -11.97 -9.94
C ASN A 54 -19.11 -10.63 -10.23
N PRO A 55 -20.03 -10.17 -9.38
CA PRO A 55 -20.75 -8.92 -9.60
C PRO A 55 -20.05 -7.72 -8.94
N ILE A 56 -18.90 -7.95 -8.27
CA ILE A 56 -18.24 -6.95 -7.43
C ILE A 56 -17.21 -6.21 -8.28
N GLU A 57 -17.61 -5.02 -8.73
CA GLU A 57 -16.75 -4.09 -9.46
C GLU A 57 -16.21 -3.02 -8.49
N PRO A 58 -14.88 -2.92 -8.30
CA PRO A 58 -14.29 -1.85 -7.51
C PRO A 58 -14.60 -0.47 -8.12
N LEU A 59 -15.00 0.50 -7.28
CA LEU A 59 -15.01 1.91 -7.68
C LEU A 59 -13.56 2.40 -7.81
N VAL A 60 -13.14 2.73 -9.02
CA VAL A 60 -11.79 3.24 -9.30
C VAL A 60 -11.74 4.76 -9.10
N ILE A 61 -10.83 5.25 -8.26
CA ILE A 61 -10.64 6.67 -7.95
C ILE A 61 -9.35 7.15 -8.62
N SER A 62 -9.42 8.23 -9.41
CA SER A 62 -8.29 8.75 -10.18
C SER A 62 -7.12 9.19 -9.30
N GLU A 63 -5.91 8.86 -9.74
CA GLU A 63 -4.61 9.33 -9.22
C GLU A 63 -4.03 10.52 -9.99
N ASP A 64 -4.82 11.13 -10.91
CA ASP A 64 -4.40 12.34 -11.61
C ASP A 64 -3.99 13.43 -10.60
N PRO A 65 -3.00 14.28 -10.90
CA PRO A 65 -2.51 15.29 -9.95
C PRO A 65 -3.59 16.24 -9.40
N ASP A 66 -4.63 16.51 -10.18
CA ASP A 66 -5.75 17.38 -9.80
C ASP A 66 -6.93 16.61 -9.18
N SER A 67 -6.81 15.29 -9.00
CA SER A 67 -7.84 14.43 -8.41
C SER A 67 -7.71 14.38 -6.89
N ASN A 68 -8.83 14.63 -6.21
CA ASN A 68 -8.96 14.34 -4.79
C ASN A 68 -9.15 12.82 -4.61
N ASN A 69 -8.16 12.18 -4.00
CA ASN A 69 -8.14 10.75 -3.74
C ASN A 69 -7.64 10.46 -2.33
N THR A 70 -8.50 9.87 -1.50
CA THR A 70 -8.18 9.49 -0.12
C THR A 70 -7.32 8.24 -0.02
N LEU A 71 -7.19 7.48 -1.11
CA LEU A 71 -6.43 6.23 -1.22
C LEU A 71 -5.06 6.44 -1.87
N ASP A 72 -4.66 7.68 -2.15
CA ASP A 72 -3.37 8.02 -2.72
C ASP A 72 -2.80 9.31 -2.15
N ASN A 73 -1.46 9.50 -2.16
CA ASN A 73 -0.80 10.65 -1.52
C ASN A 73 -0.30 11.74 -2.47
N ASN A 74 -0.74 11.77 -3.74
CA ASN A 74 -0.30 12.75 -4.73
C ASN A 74 -0.67 14.22 -4.45
N SER A 75 -1.55 14.50 -3.47
CA SER A 75 -2.14 15.83 -3.25
C SER A 75 -1.41 16.74 -2.25
N CYS A 76 -0.20 16.39 -1.74
CA CYS A 76 0.51 17.19 -0.73
C CYS A 76 1.84 17.80 -1.25
N PRO A 77 1.80 18.94 -1.97
CA PRO A 77 2.99 19.53 -2.60
C PRO A 77 4.03 20.10 -1.62
N ASN A 78 3.62 20.37 -0.37
CA ASN A 78 4.49 20.96 0.67
C ASN A 78 5.19 19.89 1.53
N ARG A 79 5.03 18.61 1.22
CA ARG A 79 5.72 17.51 1.92
C ARG A 79 7.18 17.47 1.48
N GLU A 80 8.08 17.67 2.44
CA GLU A 80 9.51 17.55 2.21
C GLU A 80 9.98 16.12 2.47
N SER A 81 10.93 15.66 1.64
CA SER A 81 11.61 14.38 1.84
C SER A 81 12.69 14.50 2.92
N SER A 82 12.80 13.48 3.76
CA SER A 82 13.78 13.34 4.83
C SER A 82 15.09 12.68 4.36
N GLY A 83 16.19 13.07 5.01
CA GLY A 83 17.53 12.54 4.74
C GLY A 83 17.93 11.35 5.62
N GLU A 84 17.07 10.94 6.55
CA GLU A 84 17.34 9.99 7.63
C GLU A 84 17.66 8.61 7.08
N LYS A 85 16.92 8.16 6.06
CA LYS A 85 17.22 6.90 5.37
C LYS A 85 18.61 6.93 4.73
N GLN A 86 19.01 8.05 4.13
CA GLN A 86 20.33 8.19 3.50
C GLN A 86 21.45 8.18 4.53
N GLN A 87 21.24 8.86 5.66
CA GLN A 87 22.19 8.83 6.78
C GLN A 87 22.37 7.40 7.29
N TRP A 88 21.28 6.64 7.40
CA TRP A 88 21.33 5.25 7.79
C TRP A 88 22.03 4.36 6.76
N LEU A 89 21.79 4.56 5.45
CA LEU A 89 22.51 3.84 4.40
C LEU A 89 24.03 4.03 4.50
N ASN A 90 24.48 5.23 4.86
CA ASN A 90 25.88 5.51 5.11
C ASN A 90 26.45 4.88 6.39
N ILE A 91 25.59 4.32 7.25
CA ILE A 91 25.99 3.60 8.47
C ILE A 91 26.05 2.08 8.20
N PHE A 92 24.99 1.48 7.66
CA PHE A 92 24.95 0.02 7.49
C PHE A 92 25.56 -0.47 6.17
N GLY A 93 25.49 0.35 5.11
CA GLY A 93 25.95 0.01 3.76
C GLY A 93 27.46 -0.28 3.64
N PRO A 94 28.36 0.57 4.18
CA PRO A 94 29.79 0.49 3.87
C PRO A 94 30.43 -0.89 4.08
N ARG A 95 30.07 -1.57 5.18
CA ARG A 95 30.61 -2.90 5.50
C ARG A 95 30.19 -3.96 4.47
N ILE A 96 28.93 -3.89 4.02
CA ILE A 96 28.39 -4.81 3.02
C ILE A 96 29.03 -4.50 1.66
N THR A 97 29.11 -3.23 1.29
CA THR A 97 29.74 -2.76 0.04
C THR A 97 31.21 -3.20 -0.05
N GLU A 98 31.97 -3.06 1.03
CA GLU A 98 33.37 -3.53 1.09
C GLU A 98 33.45 -5.05 0.88
N ARG A 99 32.57 -5.83 1.53
CA ARG A 99 32.52 -7.29 1.34
C ARG A 99 32.16 -7.66 -0.11
N LEU A 100 31.18 -6.99 -0.72
CA LEU A 100 30.81 -7.24 -2.12
C LEU A 100 31.96 -6.94 -3.07
N ASN A 101 32.62 -5.79 -2.93
CA ASN A 101 33.77 -5.42 -3.76
C ASN A 101 34.98 -6.35 -3.55
N SER A 102 35.12 -6.96 -2.37
CA SER A 102 36.17 -7.98 -2.13
C SER A 102 35.93 -9.28 -2.91
N GLN A 103 34.68 -9.58 -3.25
CA GLN A 103 34.28 -10.78 -4.01
C GLN A 103 34.15 -10.51 -5.51
N ALA A 104 33.76 -9.28 -5.88
CA ALA A 104 33.60 -8.82 -7.25
C ALA A 104 34.69 -7.79 -7.60
N ILE A 105 35.90 -8.29 -7.85
CA ILE A 105 37.06 -7.44 -8.18
C ILE A 105 36.74 -6.58 -9.42
N ASN A 106 36.99 -5.27 -9.33
CA ASN A 106 36.69 -4.24 -10.33
C ASN A 106 35.19 -3.87 -10.49
N ALA A 107 34.31 -4.31 -9.60
CA ALA A 107 32.90 -3.90 -9.65
C ALA A 107 32.67 -2.44 -9.21
N GLU A 108 33.55 -1.89 -8.38
CA GLU A 108 33.51 -0.49 -7.91
C GLU A 108 32.15 -0.06 -7.33
N LEU A 109 31.46 -0.98 -6.65
CA LEU A 109 30.13 -0.77 -6.09
C LEU A 109 30.15 0.29 -4.98
N ASN A 110 29.09 1.08 -4.90
CA ASN A 110 28.82 2.00 -3.79
C ASN A 110 27.67 1.51 -2.88
N ASN A 111 27.30 2.31 -1.87
CA ASN A 111 26.24 1.94 -0.92
C ASN A 111 24.85 1.86 -1.58
N GLU A 112 24.56 2.70 -2.59
CA GLU A 112 23.30 2.63 -3.35
C GLU A 112 23.23 1.34 -4.19
N ASP A 113 24.33 0.96 -4.82
CA ASP A 113 24.41 -0.31 -5.56
C ASP A 113 24.18 -1.50 -4.62
N THR A 114 24.70 -1.41 -3.40
CA THR A 114 24.47 -2.42 -2.35
C THR A 114 22.99 -2.52 -1.99
N LEU A 115 22.34 -1.37 -1.75
CA LEU A 115 20.89 -1.33 -1.48
C LEU A 115 20.09 -1.90 -2.66
N ALA A 116 20.46 -1.56 -3.90
CA ALA A 116 19.81 -2.04 -5.11
C ALA A 116 19.96 -3.57 -5.29
N LEU A 117 21.13 -4.14 -4.98
CA LEU A 117 21.34 -5.59 -5.02
C LEU A 117 20.53 -6.32 -3.93
N MET A 118 20.36 -5.73 -2.74
CA MET A 118 19.47 -6.28 -1.71
C MET A 118 18.00 -6.27 -2.18
N GLN A 119 17.56 -5.18 -2.81
CA GLN A 119 16.22 -5.09 -3.42
C GLN A 119 16.03 -6.15 -4.52
N LEU A 120 17.04 -6.35 -5.38
CA LEU A 120 16.96 -7.30 -6.48
C LEU A 120 16.77 -8.73 -5.98
N CYS A 121 17.41 -9.11 -4.88
CA CYS A 121 17.13 -10.38 -4.20
C CYS A 121 15.64 -10.53 -3.86
N ILE A 122 15.01 -9.48 -3.30
CA ILE A 122 13.60 -9.52 -2.88
C ILE A 122 12.68 -9.61 -4.12
N PHE A 123 12.87 -8.71 -5.09
CA PHE A 123 12.03 -8.67 -6.29
C PHE A 123 12.13 -9.95 -7.13
N GLU A 124 13.34 -10.46 -7.34
CA GLU A 124 13.53 -11.73 -8.06
C GLU A 124 12.89 -12.88 -7.29
N SER A 125 12.98 -12.87 -5.95
CA SER A 125 12.38 -13.95 -5.15
C SER A 125 10.86 -14.01 -5.26
N ILE A 126 10.21 -12.84 -5.28
CA ILE A 126 8.76 -12.73 -5.44
C ILE A 126 8.36 -13.12 -6.87
N ALA A 127 9.08 -12.65 -7.88
CA ALA A 127 8.77 -12.93 -9.28
C ALA A 127 8.89 -14.41 -9.64
N ASP A 128 9.92 -15.09 -9.10
CA ASP A 128 10.19 -16.50 -9.36
C ASP A 128 9.53 -17.47 -8.36
N GLU A 129 8.81 -16.94 -7.37
CA GLU A 129 8.20 -17.68 -6.25
C GLU A 129 9.20 -18.62 -5.52
N LYS A 130 10.47 -18.22 -5.44
CA LYS A 130 11.55 -18.96 -4.77
C LYS A 130 12.66 -18.01 -4.34
N LEU A 131 13.44 -18.35 -3.31
CA LEU A 131 14.54 -17.48 -2.87
C LEU A 131 15.58 -17.29 -4.00
N SER A 132 15.81 -16.03 -4.38
CA SER A 132 16.81 -15.64 -5.38
C SER A 132 18.21 -16.07 -4.93
N ARG A 133 19.05 -16.43 -5.90
CA ARG A 133 20.47 -16.72 -5.64
C ARG A 133 21.24 -15.49 -5.16
N LEU A 134 20.81 -14.29 -5.56
CA LEU A 134 21.40 -13.04 -5.10
C LEU A 134 21.24 -12.86 -3.60
N CYS A 135 20.19 -13.41 -3.00
CA CYS A 135 20.04 -13.37 -1.54
C CYS A 135 21.20 -14.04 -0.80
N GLY A 136 21.85 -15.03 -1.43
CA GLY A 136 22.98 -15.77 -0.85
C GLY A 136 24.30 -15.01 -0.79
N ILE A 137 24.40 -13.82 -1.41
CA ILE A 137 25.59 -12.96 -1.31
C ILE A 137 25.56 -12.08 -0.04
N PHE A 138 24.42 -12.05 0.64
CA PHE A 138 24.19 -11.30 1.88
C PHE A 138 24.16 -12.23 3.10
N GLU A 139 24.56 -11.71 4.25
CA GLU A 139 24.48 -12.39 5.53
C GLU A 139 23.16 -12.06 6.23
N HIS A 140 22.70 -12.94 7.13
CA HIS A 140 21.46 -12.69 7.89
C HIS A 140 21.50 -11.35 8.66
N GLY A 141 22.69 -10.97 9.16
CA GLY A 141 22.90 -9.71 9.89
C GLY A 141 22.86 -8.44 9.04
N ASP A 142 22.83 -8.55 7.71
CA ASP A 142 22.74 -7.39 6.81
C ASP A 142 21.29 -6.87 6.71
N TRP A 143 20.31 -7.80 6.73
CA TRP A 143 18.89 -7.52 6.49
C TRP A 143 18.23 -6.57 7.49
N PRO A 144 18.58 -6.57 8.80
CA PRO A 144 18.07 -5.55 9.71
C PRO A 144 18.45 -4.12 9.29
N GLY A 145 19.62 -3.93 8.67
CA GLY A 145 20.02 -2.63 8.12
C GLY A 145 19.10 -2.18 6.99
N TYR A 146 18.81 -3.10 6.06
CA TYR A 146 17.86 -2.88 4.97
C TYR A 146 16.43 -2.60 5.48
N GLY A 147 15.92 -3.41 6.41
CA GLY A 147 14.59 -3.22 6.97
C GLY A 147 14.45 -1.84 7.62
N TYR A 148 15.43 -1.47 8.46
CA TYR A 148 15.41 -0.18 9.14
C TYR A 148 15.58 1.01 8.17
N TYR A 149 16.26 0.84 7.03
CA TYR A 149 16.31 1.86 5.98
C TYR A 149 14.91 2.23 5.47
N TYR A 150 14.09 1.23 5.19
CA TYR A 150 12.72 1.47 4.73
C TYR A 150 11.77 1.87 5.86
N ASP A 151 12.00 1.43 7.11
CA ASP A 151 11.28 1.97 8.26
C ASP A 151 11.50 3.48 8.41
N LEU A 152 12.75 3.95 8.24
CA LEU A 152 13.07 5.38 8.26
C LEU A 152 12.43 6.13 7.09
N ASP A 153 12.44 5.53 5.89
CA ASP A 153 11.75 6.09 4.72
C ASP A 153 10.27 6.31 5.02
N LYS A 154 9.55 5.28 5.47
CA LYS A 154 8.12 5.38 5.78
C LYS A 154 7.86 6.35 6.92
N TYR A 155 8.60 6.23 8.03
CA TYR A 155 8.35 7.04 9.22
C TYR A 155 8.59 8.54 9.00
N TYR A 156 9.68 8.91 8.33
CA TYR A 156 10.09 10.31 8.17
C TYR A 156 9.57 10.98 6.88
N ASN A 157 9.11 10.21 5.88
CA ASN A 157 8.48 10.78 4.68
C ASN A 157 6.96 10.79 4.76
N HIS A 158 6.33 9.73 5.27
CA HIS A 158 4.87 9.56 5.24
C HIS A 158 4.24 9.47 6.64
N GLY A 159 5.02 9.07 7.64
CA GLY A 159 4.54 8.85 9.00
C GLY A 159 4.69 10.06 9.94
N LEU A 160 4.80 9.73 11.23
CA LEU A 160 4.85 10.70 12.34
C LEU A 160 6.13 11.53 12.38
N GLY A 161 7.20 11.09 11.71
CA GLY A 161 8.44 11.85 11.59
C GLY A 161 8.32 13.02 10.63
N ASN A 162 7.30 13.03 9.76
CA ASN A 162 7.04 14.13 8.84
C ASN A 162 5.97 15.08 9.40
N ARG A 163 6.21 16.39 9.34
CA ARG A 163 5.25 17.41 9.80
C ARG A 163 3.89 17.33 9.08
N LEU A 164 3.87 16.88 7.82
CA LEU A 164 2.66 16.75 7.02
C LEU A 164 2.24 15.29 6.77
N GLY A 165 3.00 14.29 7.24
CA GLY A 165 2.70 12.88 6.98
C GLY A 165 1.30 12.47 7.45
N GLN A 166 0.95 12.82 8.69
CA GLN A 166 -0.40 12.54 9.22
C GLN A 166 -1.53 13.26 8.48
N ALA A 167 -1.25 14.40 7.85
CA ALA A 167 -2.25 15.14 7.11
C ALA A 167 -2.66 14.40 5.82
N GLU A 168 -1.83 13.48 5.31
CA GLU A 168 -2.12 12.73 4.09
C GLU A 168 -3.26 11.72 4.26
N GLY A 169 -3.44 11.19 5.48
CA GLY A 169 -4.46 10.21 5.83
C GLY A 169 -5.73 10.81 6.46
N ILE A 170 -5.79 12.13 6.71
CA ILE A 170 -6.91 12.74 7.47
C ILE A 170 -8.27 12.56 6.78
N SER A 171 -8.31 12.65 5.45
CA SER A 171 -9.54 12.47 4.68
C SER A 171 -10.03 11.02 4.67
N TYR A 172 -9.11 10.05 4.63
CA TYR A 172 -9.50 8.65 4.78
C TYR A 172 -10.07 8.39 6.19
N VAL A 173 -9.53 9.04 7.22
CA VAL A 173 -10.12 8.99 8.57
C VAL A 173 -11.50 9.62 8.60
N ALA A 174 -11.73 10.75 7.92
CA ALA A 174 -13.06 11.35 7.80
C ALA A 174 -14.07 10.42 7.12
N GLU A 175 -13.68 9.75 6.03
CA GLU A 175 -14.49 8.72 5.38
C GLU A 175 -14.79 7.53 6.30
N LEU A 176 -13.77 7.04 7.03
CA LEU A 176 -13.93 5.95 7.98
C LEU A 176 -14.92 6.32 9.09
N ILE A 177 -14.81 7.52 9.67
CA ILE A 177 -15.75 8.00 10.69
C ILE A 177 -17.16 8.10 10.09
N ALA A 178 -17.32 8.63 8.88
CA ALA A 178 -18.62 8.70 8.21
C ALA A 178 -19.28 7.32 8.09
N ARG A 179 -18.52 6.28 7.72
CA ARG A 179 -19.00 4.88 7.64
C ARG A 179 -19.35 4.32 9.02
N LEU A 180 -18.52 4.56 10.04
CA LEU A 180 -18.74 4.06 11.40
C LEU A 180 -19.95 4.71 12.09
N THR A 181 -20.20 5.99 11.84
CA THR A 181 -21.30 6.74 12.49
C THR A 181 -22.55 6.84 11.64
N GLY A 182 -22.48 6.48 10.35
CA GLY A 182 -23.54 6.76 9.38
C GLY A 182 -23.77 8.25 9.12
N ASP A 183 -22.80 9.11 9.45
CA ASP A 183 -22.94 10.56 9.42
C ASP A 183 -22.09 11.16 8.30
N ARG A 184 -22.74 11.55 7.20
CA ARG A 184 -22.07 12.09 6.01
C ARG A 184 -21.38 13.43 6.25
N LYS A 185 -21.68 14.13 7.35
CA LYS A 185 -21.08 15.45 7.63
C LYS A 185 -19.56 15.43 7.69
N TRP A 186 -18.97 14.29 8.09
CA TRP A 186 -17.51 14.15 8.21
C TRP A 186 -16.80 14.29 6.86
N VAL A 187 -17.39 13.76 5.79
CA VAL A 187 -16.87 13.95 4.43
C VAL A 187 -17.32 15.28 3.84
N GLU A 188 -18.53 15.76 4.15
CA GLU A 188 -19.01 17.06 3.63
C GLU A 188 -18.20 18.26 4.15
N GLN A 189 -17.58 18.14 5.33
CA GLN A 189 -16.76 19.16 5.98
C GLN A 189 -15.26 19.02 5.69
N ASP A 190 -14.83 17.93 5.05
CA ASP A 190 -13.43 17.75 4.68
C ASP A 190 -13.08 18.59 3.44
N GLU A 191 -12.19 19.57 3.64
CA GLU A 191 -11.70 20.47 2.58
C GLU A 191 -10.32 20.06 2.04
N SER A 192 -9.89 18.82 2.31
CA SER A 192 -8.58 18.30 1.91
C SER A 192 -8.68 17.34 0.73
N LYS A 193 -8.65 16.01 0.96
CA LYS A 193 -8.57 14.99 -0.09
C LYS A 193 -9.86 14.21 -0.34
N VAL A 194 -10.93 14.51 0.41
CA VAL A 194 -12.26 13.96 0.10
C VAL A 194 -12.71 14.41 -1.28
N ASN A 195 -13.26 13.48 -2.06
CA ASN A 195 -13.84 13.81 -3.35
C ASN A 195 -15.31 14.18 -3.15
N GLN A 196 -15.60 15.48 -3.10
CA GLN A 196 -16.94 15.99 -2.81
C GLN A 196 -18.03 15.53 -3.80
N THR A 197 -17.66 15.04 -5.00
CA THR A 197 -18.63 14.44 -5.94
C THR A 197 -18.90 12.98 -5.59
N LEU A 198 -17.86 12.18 -5.38
CA LEU A 198 -18.00 10.75 -5.06
C LEU A 198 -18.58 10.55 -3.65
N ASP A 199 -18.10 11.31 -2.68
CA ASP A 199 -18.36 11.05 -1.27
C ASP A 199 -19.68 11.68 -0.78
N ARG A 200 -20.38 12.42 -1.65
CA ARG A 200 -21.75 12.90 -1.41
C ARG A 200 -22.83 12.00 -2.00
N SER A 201 -22.46 11.01 -2.81
CA SER A 201 -23.39 10.11 -3.47
C SER A 201 -23.50 8.78 -2.72
N TRP A 202 -24.73 8.28 -2.56
CA TRP A 202 -24.96 6.95 -2.00
C TRP A 202 -24.49 5.82 -2.92
N ALA A 203 -24.35 6.08 -4.22
CA ALA A 203 -23.89 5.08 -5.19
C ALA A 203 -22.37 4.83 -5.10
N THR A 204 -21.60 5.87 -4.78
CA THR A 204 -20.13 5.84 -4.76
C THR A 204 -19.54 5.95 -3.36
N PHE A 205 -20.36 6.31 -2.37
CA PHE A 205 -19.99 6.30 -0.95
C PHE A 205 -21.22 5.97 -0.09
N PRO A 206 -21.67 4.70 -0.09
CA PRO A 206 -22.78 4.26 0.74
C PRO A 206 -22.38 4.24 2.21
N LEU A 207 -23.28 4.61 3.12
CA LEU A 207 -23.06 4.58 4.59
C LEU A 207 -23.82 3.46 5.29
N ASN A 208 -24.47 2.59 4.52
CA ASN A 208 -25.35 1.53 5.00
C ASN A 208 -24.84 0.12 4.64
N GLN A 209 -23.53 -0.03 4.37
CA GLN A 209 -22.94 -1.32 4.06
C GLN A 209 -22.41 -1.98 5.34
N SER A 210 -22.50 -3.30 5.36
CA SER A 210 -21.94 -4.11 6.45
C SER A 210 -20.41 -4.17 6.42
N SER A 211 -19.82 -3.97 5.24
CA SER A 211 -18.39 -4.11 5.00
C SER A 211 -17.91 -3.20 3.87
N TYR A 212 -16.69 -2.70 4.03
CA TYR A 212 -16.00 -1.81 3.11
C TYR A 212 -14.57 -2.32 2.93
N VAL A 213 -14.07 -2.34 1.70
CA VAL A 213 -12.67 -2.72 1.40
C VAL A 213 -12.08 -1.68 0.46
N ASP A 214 -10.98 -1.08 0.84
CA ASP A 214 -10.30 -0.05 0.05
C ASP A 214 -8.88 -0.52 -0.31
N PHE A 215 -8.52 -0.42 -1.59
CA PHE A 215 -7.20 -0.76 -2.12
C PHE A 215 -6.40 0.51 -2.39
N SER A 216 -5.20 0.59 -1.81
CA SER A 216 -4.33 1.77 -1.78
C SER A 216 -2.87 1.35 -2.04
N HIS A 217 -1.89 2.16 -1.63
CA HIS A 217 -0.46 1.84 -1.72
C HIS A 217 0.16 1.76 -0.31
N ASP A 218 1.48 1.81 -0.25
CA ASP A 218 2.28 1.68 0.97
C ASP A 218 2.60 3.03 1.66
N ASN A 219 2.32 4.16 1.02
CA ASN A 219 2.74 5.50 1.46
C ASN A 219 1.59 6.36 2.02
N GLN A 220 0.42 5.77 2.28
CA GLN A 220 -0.80 6.44 2.73
C GLN A 220 -1.03 6.28 4.23
#